data_AF-A0A838TGJ8-F1
#
_entry.id   AF-A0A838TGJ8-F1
#
_cell.length_a   1.000
_cell.length_b   1.000
_cell.length_c   1.000
_cell.angle_alpha   90.00
_cell.angle_beta   90.00
_cell.angle_gamma   90.00
#
_symmetry.space_group_name_H-M   'P 1'
#
loop_
_entity.id
_entity.type
_entity.pdbx_description
1 polymer ?
#
loop_
_entity_poly.entity_id
_entity_poly.type
_entity_poly.pdbx_seq_one_letter_code
_entity_poly.pdbx_strand_id
1 'polypeptide(L)'
;MKLRAFILGLLCAALANGTLRAQDWAKERLNKSPRHSEWVDLKSGDRTVKTFVVYPEVKEKAPVVLVIHEIFGLTDWAKSLADQLAAAGYIAVAPDLLSAPG
;
A
#
# COMPACT_ATOMS: atom_id res chain seq x y z
N MET A 1 -12.95 41.05 14.00
CA MET A 1 -13.47 39.94 13.15
C MET A 1 -12.42 39.30 12.24
N LYS A 2 -11.40 40.02 11.75
CA LYS A 2 -10.38 39.47 10.81
C LYS A 2 -9.36 38.49 11.44
N LEU A 3 -9.06 38.62 12.74
CA LEU A 3 -8.06 37.78 13.42
C LEU A 3 -8.53 36.33 13.71
N ARG A 4 -9.81 36.15 14.01
CA ARG A 4 -10.41 34.81 14.25
C ARG A 4 -10.52 33.97 12.98
N ALA A 5 -10.80 34.62 11.84
CA ALA A 5 -10.83 33.96 10.53
C ALA A 5 -9.42 33.53 10.08
N PHE A 6 -8.38 34.29 10.44
CA PHE A 6 -6.99 33.96 10.10
C PHE A 6 -6.45 32.77 10.91
N ILE A 7 -6.79 32.71 12.22
CA ILE A 7 -6.42 31.59 13.09
C ILE A 7 -7.15 30.30 12.68
N LEU A 8 -8.43 30.40 12.26
CA LEU A 8 -9.19 29.24 11.76
C LEU A 8 -8.66 28.75 10.40
N GLY A 9 -8.21 29.66 9.52
CA GLY A 9 -7.55 29.30 8.25
C GLY A 9 -6.20 28.61 8.45
N LEU A 10 -5.38 29.09 9.39
CA LEU A 10 -4.10 28.46 9.76
C LEU A 10 -4.28 27.08 10.41
N LEU A 11 -5.33 26.89 11.21
CA LEU A 11 -5.63 25.60 11.83
C LEU A 11 -6.09 24.55 10.80
N CYS A 12 -6.88 24.94 9.80
CA CYS A 12 -7.24 24.06 8.67
C CYS A 12 -6.02 23.70 7.79
N ALA A 13 -5.10 24.63 7.55
CA ALA A 13 -3.88 24.35 6.78
C ALA A 13 -2.90 23.43 7.54
N ALA A 14 -2.82 23.55 8.88
CA ALA A 14 -1.98 22.68 9.69
C ALA A 14 -2.50 21.23 9.75
N LEU A 15 -3.82 21.03 9.72
CA LEU A 15 -4.45 19.71 9.70
C LEU A 15 -4.28 18.97 8.36
N ALA A 16 -4.11 19.70 7.25
CA ALA A 16 -3.90 19.11 5.92
C ALA A 16 -2.49 18.51 5.71
N ASN A 17 -1.50 18.91 6.52
CA ASN A 17 -0.12 18.43 6.37
C ASN A 17 0.17 17.11 7.11
N GLY A 18 -0.65 16.73 8.08
CA GLY A 18 -0.44 15.52 8.89
C GLY A 18 -0.71 14.21 8.15
N THR A 19 -1.64 14.22 7.19
CA THR A 19 -2.00 13.03 6.41
C THR A 19 -0.94 12.65 5.37
N LEU A 20 -0.14 13.61 4.88
CA LEU A 20 0.94 13.38 3.91
C LEU A 20 2.20 12.73 4.49
N ARG A 21 2.29 12.51 5.81
CA ARG A 21 3.50 12.00 6.50
C ARG A 21 3.32 10.63 7.16
N ALA A 22 2.10 10.09 7.22
CA ALA A 22 1.82 8.89 8.02
C ALA A 22 2.50 7.61 7.50
N GLN A 23 2.80 7.54 6.19
CA GLN A 23 3.31 6.31 5.55
C GLN A 23 4.66 6.48 4.83
N ASP A 24 5.37 7.58 5.05
CA ASP A 24 6.67 7.83 4.41
C ASP A 24 7.69 6.73 4.72
N TRP A 25 7.69 6.22 5.96
CA TRP A 25 8.54 5.10 6.38
C TRP A 25 8.24 3.81 5.62
N ALA A 26 6.96 3.56 5.29
CA ALA A 26 6.53 2.36 4.56
C ALA A 26 6.94 2.44 3.10
N LYS A 27 6.80 3.63 2.51
CA LYS A 27 7.26 3.94 1.16
C LYS A 27 8.78 3.85 1.04
N GLU A 28 9.51 4.41 2.01
CA GLU A 28 10.97 4.32 2.05
C GLU A 28 11.44 2.86 2.14
N ARG A 29 10.79 2.05 2.98
CA ARG A 29 11.09 0.62 3.07
C ARG A 29 10.84 -0.11 1.75
N LEU A 30 9.71 0.16 1.10
CA LEU A 30 9.41 -0.42 -0.21
C LEU A 30 10.48 -0.05 -1.25
N ASN A 31 10.89 1.22 -1.30
CA ASN A 31 11.94 1.68 -2.22
C ASN A 31 13.31 1.04 -1.95
N LYS A 32 13.59 0.64 -0.71
CA LYS A 32 14.83 -0.03 -0.30
C LYS A 32 14.73 -1.55 -0.33
N SER A 33 13.56 -2.10 -0.64
CA SER A 33 13.37 -3.53 -0.63
C SER A 33 14.17 -4.20 -1.75
N PRO A 34 14.93 -5.26 -1.46
CA PRO A 34 15.62 -6.01 -2.51
C PRO A 34 14.67 -6.97 -3.26
N ARG A 35 13.51 -7.28 -2.66
CA ARG A 35 12.58 -8.29 -3.14
C ARG A 35 11.91 -7.85 -4.45
N HIS A 36 11.76 -8.80 -5.35
CA HIS A 36 11.01 -8.59 -6.58
C HIS A 36 9.52 -8.43 -6.27
N SER A 37 8.95 -7.34 -6.78
CA SER A 37 7.51 -7.12 -6.78
C SER A 37 7.00 -6.76 -8.17
N GLU A 38 5.78 -7.14 -8.48
CA GLU A 38 5.12 -6.82 -9.75
C GLU A 38 3.63 -6.52 -9.57
N TRP A 39 3.06 -5.88 -10.58
CA TRP A 39 1.61 -5.71 -10.70
C TRP A 39 1.07 -6.73 -11.69
N VAL A 40 0.10 -7.53 -11.24
CA VAL A 40 -0.58 -8.55 -12.03
C VAL A 40 -2.05 -8.19 -12.14
N ASP A 41 -2.57 -8.15 -13.35
CA ASP A 41 -4.00 -7.94 -13.60
C ASP A 41 -4.74 -9.29 -13.54
N LEU A 42 -5.64 -9.44 -12.57
CA LEU A 42 -6.46 -10.63 -12.39
C LEU A 42 -7.89 -10.38 -12.87
N LYS A 43 -8.39 -11.23 -13.77
CA LYS A 43 -9.79 -11.16 -14.20
C LYS A 43 -10.70 -11.85 -13.17
N SER A 44 -11.74 -11.16 -12.73
CA SER A 44 -12.77 -11.67 -11.84
C SER A 44 -14.15 -11.22 -12.33
N GLY A 45 -14.81 -12.08 -13.11
CA GLY A 45 -16.03 -11.72 -13.83
C GLY A 45 -15.77 -10.57 -14.81
N ASP A 46 -16.59 -9.53 -14.74
CA ASP A 46 -16.47 -8.34 -15.60
C ASP A 46 -15.46 -7.30 -15.07
N ARG A 47 -14.74 -7.60 -13.98
CA ARG A 47 -13.76 -6.70 -13.37
C ARG A 47 -12.34 -7.23 -13.55
N THR A 48 -11.42 -6.31 -13.84
CA THR A 48 -9.98 -6.53 -13.70
C THR A 48 -9.52 -5.99 -12.35
N VAL A 49 -8.87 -6.83 -11.55
CA VAL A 49 -8.33 -6.49 -10.23
C VAL A 49 -6.81 -6.40 -10.34
N LYS A 50 -6.26 -5.18 -10.18
CA LYS A 50 -4.81 -4.99 -10.09
C LYS A 50 -4.31 -5.60 -8.79
N THR A 51 -3.28 -6.44 -8.88
CA THR A 51 -2.79 -7.20 -7.73
C THR A 51 -1.29 -7.00 -7.60
N PHE A 52 -0.86 -6.50 -6.45
CA PHE A 52 0.55 -6.37 -6.14
C PHE A 52 1.08 -7.69 -5.59
N VAL A 53 2.05 -8.30 -6.27
CA VAL A 53 2.64 -9.56 -5.88
C VAL A 53 4.09 -9.33 -5.47
N VAL A 54 4.50 -9.88 -4.33
CA VAL A 54 5.89 -9.81 -3.84
C VAL A 54 6.42 -11.22 -3.62
N TYR A 55 7.62 -11.47 -4.13
CA TYR A 55 8.25 -12.78 -4.09
C TYR A 55 9.36 -12.84 -3.04
N PRO A 56 9.49 -13.97 -2.32
CA PRO A 56 10.63 -14.22 -1.45
C PRO A 56 11.88 -14.53 -2.27
N GLU A 57 13.06 -14.18 -1.77
CA GLU A 57 14.35 -14.44 -2.45
C GLU A 57 14.85 -15.87 -2.17
N VAL A 58 14.07 -16.87 -2.56
CA VAL A 58 14.40 -18.30 -2.41
C VAL A 58 14.32 -19.03 -3.74
N LYS A 59 15.05 -20.14 -3.87
CA LYS A 59 15.05 -20.98 -5.09
C LYS A 59 13.87 -21.97 -5.12
N GLU A 60 13.44 -22.41 -3.95
CA GLU A 60 12.40 -23.42 -3.80
C GLU A 60 11.00 -22.81 -3.90
N LYS A 61 9.99 -23.65 -4.12
CA LYS A 61 8.60 -23.21 -4.07
C LYS A 61 8.25 -22.67 -2.69
N ALA A 62 7.63 -21.50 -2.67
CA ALA A 62 7.20 -20.84 -1.44
C ALA A 62 5.66 -20.92 -1.27
N PRO A 63 5.17 -21.05 -0.03
CA PRO A 63 3.74 -20.94 0.27
C PRO A 63 3.21 -19.53 -0.08
N VAL A 64 1.93 -19.45 -0.43
CA VAL A 64 1.27 -18.19 -0.83
C VAL A 64 0.43 -17.65 0.33
N VAL A 65 0.53 -16.34 0.59
CA VAL A 65 -0.32 -15.61 1.53
C VAL A 65 -1.09 -14.53 0.77
N LEU A 66 -2.42 -14.54 0.90
CA LEU A 66 -3.29 -13.49 0.39
C LEU A 66 -3.41 -12.37 1.43
N VAL A 67 -3.01 -11.16 1.06
CA VAL A 67 -3.06 -9.97 1.90
C VAL A 67 -4.28 -9.15 1.52
N ILE A 68 -5.24 -9.04 2.42
CA ILE A 68 -6.42 -8.18 2.26
C ILE A 68 -6.18 -6.89 3.02
N HIS A 69 -6.18 -5.77 2.30
CA HIS A 69 -5.97 -4.45 2.89
C HIS A 69 -7.21 -3.99 3.68
N GLU A 70 -7.03 -2.98 4.52
CA GLU A 70 -8.10 -2.36 5.29
C GLU A 70 -8.98 -1.40 4.45
N ILE A 71 -9.88 -0.64 5.10
CA ILE A 71 -10.87 0.25 4.46
C ILE A 71 -10.25 1.34 3.57
N PHE A 72 -8.96 1.64 3.74
CA PHE A 72 -8.25 2.66 2.95
C PHE A 72 -7.69 2.16 1.61
N GLY A 73 -7.86 0.88 1.27
CA GLY A 73 -7.34 0.31 0.03
C GLY A 73 -5.89 -0.15 0.13
N LEU A 74 -5.28 -0.46 -1.02
CA LEU A 74 -3.91 -0.96 -1.11
C LEU A 74 -2.87 0.15 -0.94
N THR A 75 -2.66 0.56 0.31
CA THR A 75 -1.73 1.64 0.70
C THR A 75 -0.26 1.20 0.65
N ASP A 76 0.66 2.17 0.78
CA ASP A 76 2.10 1.89 0.92
C ASP A 76 2.36 1.02 2.15
N TRP A 77 1.64 1.20 3.25
CA TRP A 77 1.70 0.32 4.41
C TRP A 77 1.27 -1.11 4.11
N ALA A 78 0.15 -1.32 3.42
CA ALA A 78 -0.34 -2.65 3.06
C ALA A 78 0.64 -3.39 2.14
N LYS A 79 1.21 -2.69 1.14
CA LYS A 79 2.29 -3.22 0.30
C LYS A 79 3.54 -3.52 1.12
N SER A 80 3.87 -2.66 2.08
CA SER A 80 4.94 -2.89 3.05
C SER A 80 4.71 -4.18 3.86
N LEU A 81 3.49 -4.50 4.26
CA LEU A 81 3.19 -5.77 4.92
C LEU A 81 3.44 -6.97 4.01
N ALA A 82 2.97 -6.92 2.75
CA ALA A 82 3.25 -7.96 1.75
C ALA A 82 4.76 -8.19 1.58
N ASP A 83 5.52 -7.10 1.55
CA ASP A 83 6.98 -7.12 1.50
C ASP A 83 7.63 -7.81 2.72
N GLN A 84 7.08 -7.66 3.93
CA GLN A 84 7.58 -8.39 5.12
C GLN A 84 7.25 -9.88 5.06
N LEU A 85 6.07 -10.23 4.57
CA LEU A 85 5.69 -11.63 4.37
C LEU A 85 6.60 -12.31 3.35
N ALA A 86 6.98 -11.59 2.30
CA ALA A 86 8.00 -12.06 1.37
C ALA A 86 9.39 -12.19 2.00
N ALA A 87 9.79 -11.27 2.86
CA ALA A 87 11.02 -11.45 3.65
C ALA A 87 10.97 -12.68 4.58
N ALA A 88 9.78 -13.06 5.05
CA ALA A 88 9.55 -14.24 5.87
C ALA A 88 9.44 -15.55 5.06
N GLY A 89 9.59 -15.51 3.73
CA GLY A 89 9.62 -16.70 2.87
C GLY A 89 8.29 -17.05 2.18
N TYR A 90 7.32 -16.14 2.16
CA TYR A 90 6.03 -16.34 1.50
C TYR A 90 5.93 -15.59 0.18
N ILE A 91 5.21 -16.13 -0.81
CA ILE A 91 4.72 -15.29 -1.92
C ILE A 91 3.53 -14.50 -1.37
N ALA A 92 3.66 -13.18 -1.30
CA ALA A 92 2.58 -12.31 -0.83
C ALA A 92 1.79 -11.76 -2.01
N VAL A 93 0.49 -12.00 -2.03
CA VAL A 93 -0.43 -11.54 -3.08
C VAL A 93 -1.38 -10.54 -2.46
N ALA A 94 -1.36 -9.28 -2.91
CA ALA A 94 -2.14 -8.19 -2.36
C ALA A 94 -3.04 -7.55 -3.44
N PRO A 95 -4.29 -8.00 -3.59
CA PRO A 95 -5.24 -7.43 -4.55
C PRO A 95 -5.66 -6.02 -4.13
N ASP A 96 -5.74 -5.11 -5.09
CA ASP A 96 -6.34 -3.80 -4.91
C ASP A 96 -7.85 -3.87 -5.14
N LEU A 97 -8.61 -3.96 -4.04
CA LEU A 97 -10.06 -4.21 -4.09
C LEU A 97 -10.89 -2.92 -4.11
N LEU A 98 -10.28 -1.77 -3.79
CA LEU A 98 -11.00 -0.50 -3.61
C LEU A 98 -10.63 0.57 -4.63
N SER A 99 -9.51 0.47 -5.34
CA SER A 99 -9.26 1.36 -6.46
C SER A 99 -10.28 1.16 -7.58
N ALA A 100 -10.66 2.26 -8.22
CA ALA A 100 -11.50 2.21 -9.40
C ALA A 100 -10.81 1.40 -10.51
N PRO A 101 -11.56 0.64 -11.32
CA PRO A 101 -11.04 0.09 -12.57
C PRO A 101 -10.42 1.24 -13.37
N GLY A 102 -9.16 1.09 -13.76
CA GLY A 102 -8.44 2.07 -14.58
C GLY A 102 -8.97 2.15 -16.00
#